data_AF-N8ZP35-F1
#
_entry.id   AF-N8ZP35-F1
#
_cell.length_a   1.000
_cell.length_b   1.000
_cell.length_c   1.000
_cell.angle_alpha   90.00
_cell.angle_beta   90.00
_cell.angle_gamma   90.00
#
_symmetry.space_group_name_H-M   'P 1'
#
loop_
_entity.id
_entity.type
_entity.pdbx_description
1 polymer ?
#
loop_
_entity_poly.entity_id
_entity_poly.type
_entity_poly.pdbx_seq_one_letter_code
_entity_poly.pdbx_strand_id
1 'polypeptide(L)'
;MGRPKQDLNKWCNTDIDFKFEFLDQECKKPDGLIKYLNNPQGLTLISELKFFNPKTPQDVTFTYQQAILANGLCIQVSLECFNQLKKQFIKYKKEKTKRHLVKKQYHFEKELSNRIQYIKKKNGWAKEETVIEHVINSYINLNTYKKSKAEVDTKTIKLQVLNEEINKNLLEIQQLKTEVFELKQKLSKETSAKEHYENLCKEHGIDGENSQLTETSPS
;
A
#
# COMPACT_ATOMS: atom_id res chain seq x y z
N MET A 1 -6.32 46.10 -15.75
CA MET A 1 -6.54 45.19 -16.90
C MET A 1 -7.47 44.07 -16.47
N GLY A 2 -8.76 44.12 -16.82
CA GLY A 2 -9.72 43.07 -16.49
C GLY A 2 -9.45 41.79 -17.30
N ARG A 3 -9.73 40.60 -16.74
CA ARG A 3 -9.65 39.34 -17.50
C ARG A 3 -10.54 39.45 -18.75
N PRO A 4 -10.10 38.99 -19.93
CA PRO A 4 -10.94 38.96 -21.12
C PRO A 4 -12.21 38.15 -20.83
N LYS A 5 -13.37 38.65 -21.24
CA LYS A 5 -14.65 37.95 -21.11
C LYS A 5 -14.55 36.63 -21.89
N GLN A 6 -14.39 35.52 -21.17
CA GLN A 6 -14.39 34.19 -21.78
C GLN A 6 -15.81 33.90 -22.28
N ASP A 7 -15.92 33.58 -23.57
CA ASP A 7 -17.16 33.16 -24.22
C ASP A 7 -17.57 31.74 -23.80
N LEU A 8 -18.88 31.45 -23.84
CA LEU A 8 -19.46 30.17 -23.43
C LEU A 8 -18.80 28.99 -24.15
N ASN A 9 -18.58 29.12 -25.45
CA ASN A 9 -17.98 28.05 -26.25
C ASN A 9 -16.55 27.73 -25.79
N LYS A 10 -15.73 28.77 -25.60
CA LYS A 10 -14.37 28.62 -25.03
C LYS A 10 -14.39 28.08 -23.60
N TRP A 11 -15.44 28.38 -22.82
CA TRP A 11 -15.59 27.83 -21.48
C TRP A 11 -15.95 26.35 -21.55
N CYS A 12 -16.93 25.93 -22.35
CA CYS A 12 -17.33 24.52 -22.46
C CYS A 12 -16.16 23.61 -22.90
N ASN A 13 -15.24 24.12 -23.74
CA ASN A 13 -14.10 23.37 -24.28
C ASN A 13 -12.87 23.27 -23.35
N THR A 14 -13.01 23.53 -22.05
CA THR A 14 -11.91 23.41 -21.08
C THR A 14 -12.38 22.64 -19.85
N ASP A 15 -11.53 21.80 -19.24
CA ASP A 15 -11.94 20.91 -18.15
C ASP A 15 -13.22 20.10 -18.50
N ILE A 16 -13.27 19.52 -19.71
CA ILE A 16 -14.49 18.99 -20.35
C ILE A 16 -15.24 18.02 -19.42
N ASP A 17 -14.55 17.03 -18.85
CA ASP A 17 -15.18 16.02 -17.99
C ASP A 17 -15.83 16.63 -16.74
N PHE A 18 -15.12 17.55 -16.08
CA PHE A 18 -15.64 18.25 -14.90
C PHE A 18 -16.85 19.13 -15.23
N LYS A 19 -16.83 19.79 -16.40
CA LYS A 19 -17.93 20.66 -16.82
C LYS A 19 -19.13 19.85 -17.26
N PHE A 20 -18.92 18.75 -17.95
CA PHE A 20 -19.99 17.86 -18.33
C PHE A 20 -20.70 17.31 -17.09
N GLU A 21 -19.94 16.76 -16.13
CA GLU A 21 -20.50 16.24 -14.88
C GLU A 21 -21.21 17.34 -14.09
N PHE A 22 -20.64 18.54 -14.03
CA PHE A 22 -21.26 19.69 -13.36
C PHE A 22 -22.58 20.09 -14.01
N LEU A 23 -22.63 20.22 -15.35
CA LEU A 23 -23.83 20.63 -16.07
C LEU A 23 -24.93 19.57 -15.96
N ASP A 24 -24.58 18.28 -16.03
CA ASP A 24 -25.52 17.17 -15.81
C ASP A 24 -26.12 17.21 -14.40
N GLN A 25 -25.29 17.45 -13.37
CA GLN A 25 -25.78 17.61 -12.00
C GLN A 25 -26.66 18.84 -11.83
N GLU A 26 -26.31 19.98 -12.43
CA GLU A 26 -27.14 21.19 -12.40
C GLU A 26 -28.50 20.94 -13.06
N CYS A 27 -28.54 20.26 -14.21
CA CYS A 27 -29.80 19.91 -14.89
C CYS A 27 -30.72 19.03 -14.04
N LYS A 28 -30.16 18.14 -13.21
CA LYS A 28 -30.90 17.21 -12.35
C LYS A 28 -31.38 17.85 -11.04
N LYS A 29 -30.77 18.93 -10.58
CA LYS A 29 -31.19 19.62 -9.35
C LYS A 29 -32.56 20.25 -9.51
N PRO A 30 -33.50 20.13 -8.55
CA PRO A 30 -34.81 20.77 -8.61
C PRO A 30 -34.72 22.27 -8.93
N ASP A 31 -33.89 23.00 -8.18
CA ASP A 31 -33.62 24.43 -8.31
C ASP A 31 -32.38 24.76 -9.18
N GLY A 32 -32.02 23.84 -10.09
CA GLY A 32 -30.90 24.03 -11.00
C GLY A 32 -31.09 25.24 -11.92
N LEU A 33 -29.99 25.93 -12.24
CA LEU A 33 -30.03 27.10 -13.14
C LEU A 33 -30.43 26.75 -14.58
N ILE A 34 -30.22 25.50 -14.96
CA ILE A 34 -30.42 24.95 -16.29
C ILE A 34 -31.15 23.61 -16.18
N LYS A 35 -31.80 23.19 -17.27
CA LYS A 35 -32.49 21.90 -17.39
C LYS A 35 -32.24 21.28 -18.74
N TYR A 36 -32.38 19.94 -18.79
CA TYR A 36 -32.57 19.24 -20.04
C TYR A 36 -33.97 19.54 -20.56
N LEU A 37 -34.03 19.97 -21.82
CA LEU A 37 -35.26 20.26 -22.55
C LEU A 37 -35.22 19.46 -23.85
N ASN A 38 -36.33 18.83 -24.20
CA ASN A 38 -36.48 18.22 -25.52
C ASN A 38 -37.20 19.23 -26.41
N ASN A 39 -36.62 19.54 -27.56
CA ASN A 39 -37.33 20.32 -28.57
C ASN A 39 -38.42 19.46 -29.24
N PRO A 40 -39.40 20.08 -29.93
CA PRO A 40 -40.46 19.36 -30.65
C PRO A 40 -39.95 18.41 -31.75
N GLN A 41 -38.68 18.52 -32.13
CA GLN A 41 -38.00 17.70 -33.14
C GLN A 41 -37.23 16.53 -32.51
N GLY A 42 -37.34 16.31 -31.19
CA GLY A 42 -36.70 15.21 -30.46
C GLY A 42 -35.25 15.45 -30.03
N LEU A 43 -34.71 16.67 -30.21
CA LEU A 43 -33.35 17.02 -29.78
C LEU A 43 -33.34 17.51 -28.34
N THR A 44 -32.49 16.90 -27.51
CA THR A 44 -32.23 17.34 -26.15
C THR A 44 -31.24 18.50 -26.13
N LEU A 45 -31.61 19.61 -25.48
CA LEU A 45 -30.77 20.79 -25.26
C LEU A 45 -30.77 21.20 -23.79
N ILE A 46 -29.75 21.95 -23.38
CA ILE A 46 -29.60 22.49 -22.04
C ILE A 46 -29.97 23.97 -22.07
N SER A 47 -30.99 24.40 -21.34
CA SER A 47 -31.36 25.82 -21.25
C SER A 47 -31.92 26.22 -19.89
N GLU A 48 -32.10 27.52 -19.67
CA GLU A 48 -32.68 28.01 -18.42
C GLU A 48 -34.18 27.71 -18.35
N LEU A 49 -34.68 27.54 -17.14
CA LEU A 49 -36.10 27.28 -16.87
C LEU A 49 -37.02 28.42 -17.34
N LYS A 50 -36.52 29.66 -17.34
CA LYS A 50 -37.30 30.87 -17.65
C LYS A 50 -37.78 30.96 -19.10
N PHE A 51 -37.21 30.16 -20.01
CA PHE A 51 -37.53 30.19 -21.45
C PHE A 51 -38.90 29.62 -21.81
N PHE A 52 -39.58 28.93 -20.88
CA PHE A 52 -40.90 28.34 -21.11
C PHE A 52 -42.03 29.03 -20.35
N ASN A 53 -41.84 30.24 -19.82
CA ASN A 53 -42.98 30.95 -19.25
C ASN A 53 -43.80 31.57 -20.41
N PRO A 54 -45.03 31.11 -20.70
CA PRO A 54 -45.82 31.61 -21.85
C PRO A 54 -46.25 33.08 -21.69
N LYS A 55 -46.00 33.66 -20.51
CA LYS A 55 -46.33 35.05 -20.15
C LYS A 55 -45.20 36.05 -20.38
N THR A 56 -44.04 35.62 -20.90
CA THR A 56 -42.91 36.52 -21.13
C THR A 56 -43.11 37.26 -22.46
N PRO A 57 -43.08 38.61 -22.49
CA PRO A 57 -43.28 39.37 -23.71
C PRO A 57 -42.24 38.99 -24.78
N GLN A 58 -42.70 38.73 -26.00
CA GLN A 58 -41.85 38.35 -27.15
C GLN A 58 -40.92 39.48 -27.64
N ASP A 59 -40.99 40.68 -27.04
CA ASP A 59 -40.24 41.87 -27.47
C ASP A 59 -38.88 42.06 -26.79
N VAL A 60 -38.42 41.12 -25.96
CA VAL A 60 -37.05 41.19 -25.45
C VAL A 60 -36.13 40.45 -26.43
N THR A 61 -35.38 41.20 -27.25
CA THR A 61 -34.21 40.68 -27.97
C THR A 61 -33.18 40.19 -26.95
N PHE A 62 -33.36 38.97 -26.49
CA PHE A 62 -32.43 38.35 -25.59
C PHE A 62 -31.17 37.97 -26.37
N THR A 63 -30.04 38.56 -26.01
CA THR A 63 -28.74 38.12 -26.51
C THR A 63 -28.32 36.85 -25.76
N TYR A 64 -28.55 35.71 -26.40
CA TYR A 64 -28.17 34.41 -25.85
C TYR A 64 -26.79 33.98 -26.33
N GLN A 65 -26.14 33.19 -25.49
CA GLN A 65 -24.93 32.46 -25.87
C GLN A 65 -25.30 31.00 -26.13
N GLN A 66 -24.76 30.46 -27.21
CA GLN A 66 -24.92 29.07 -27.59
C GLN A 66 -23.55 28.41 -27.68
N ALA A 67 -23.45 27.18 -27.21
CA ALA A 67 -22.27 26.35 -27.39
C ALA A 67 -22.66 24.89 -27.60
N ILE A 68 -21.80 24.18 -28.33
CA ILE A 68 -21.89 22.73 -28.49
C ILE A 68 -20.91 22.11 -27.50
N LEU A 69 -21.42 21.24 -26.63
CA LEU A 69 -20.60 20.46 -25.70
C LEU A 69 -19.90 19.32 -26.44
N ALA A 70 -18.82 18.79 -25.85
CA ALA A 70 -18.04 17.71 -26.45
C ALA A 70 -18.86 16.43 -26.75
N ASN A 71 -19.98 16.23 -26.05
CA ASN A 71 -20.89 15.10 -26.28
C ASN A 71 -21.99 15.39 -27.33
N GLY A 72 -21.90 16.52 -28.04
CA GLY A 72 -22.86 16.92 -29.07
C GLY A 72 -24.11 17.65 -28.56
N LEU A 73 -24.31 17.78 -27.25
CA LEU A 73 -25.44 18.53 -26.70
C LEU A 73 -25.25 20.03 -26.89
N CYS A 74 -26.34 20.72 -27.23
CA CYS A 74 -26.37 22.16 -27.30
C CYS A 74 -26.75 22.76 -25.95
N ILE A 75 -25.98 23.75 -25.49
CA ILE A 75 -26.35 24.61 -24.35
C ILE A 75 -26.66 26.01 -24.85
N GLN A 76 -27.80 26.55 -24.43
CA GLN A 76 -28.25 27.90 -24.75
C GLN A 76 -28.69 28.62 -23.47
N VAL A 77 -27.95 29.67 -23.10
CA VAL A 77 -28.17 30.42 -21.85
C VAL A 77 -27.94 31.92 -22.07
N SER A 78 -28.58 32.74 -21.24
CA SER A 78 -28.26 34.16 -21.12
C SER A 78 -26.87 34.36 -20.53
N LEU A 79 -26.30 35.55 -20.76
CA LEU A 79 -25.01 35.93 -20.16
C LEU A 79 -25.07 35.91 -18.62
N GLU A 80 -26.22 36.24 -18.03
CA GLU A 80 -26.40 36.22 -16.58
C GLU A 80 -26.28 34.80 -16.02
N CYS A 81 -27.05 33.86 -16.59
CA CYS A 81 -26.97 32.45 -16.20
C CYS A 81 -25.56 31.89 -16.41
N PHE A 82 -24.92 32.18 -17.54
CA PHE A 82 -23.53 31.75 -17.77
C PHE A 82 -22.56 32.26 -16.68
N ASN A 83 -22.72 33.50 -16.24
CA ASN A 83 -21.89 34.03 -15.16
C ASN A 83 -22.17 33.34 -13.82
N GLN A 84 -23.42 32.96 -13.54
CA GLN A 84 -23.77 32.18 -12.36
C GLN A 84 -23.22 30.74 -12.44
N LEU A 85 -23.37 30.06 -13.58
CA LEU A 85 -22.80 28.73 -13.84
C LEU A 85 -21.28 28.71 -13.63
N LYS A 86 -20.55 29.72 -14.12
CA LYS A 86 -19.10 29.85 -13.88
C LYS A 86 -18.76 29.91 -12.39
N LYS A 87 -19.51 30.70 -11.60
CA LYS A 87 -19.29 30.81 -10.15
C LYS A 87 -19.56 29.47 -9.46
N GLN A 88 -20.67 28.81 -9.80
CA GLN A 88 -21.03 27.51 -9.24
C GLN A 88 -20.02 26.42 -9.63
N PHE A 89 -19.54 26.40 -10.86
CA PHE A 89 -18.51 25.46 -11.32
C PHE A 89 -17.20 25.58 -10.54
N ILE A 90 -16.75 26.81 -10.24
CA ILE A 90 -15.53 27.01 -9.44
C ILE A 90 -15.71 26.41 -8.03
N LYS A 91 -16.90 26.54 -7.44
CA LYS A 91 -17.22 25.93 -6.14
C LYS A 91 -17.24 24.41 -6.25
N TYR A 92 -17.95 23.87 -7.25
CA TYR A 92 -18.01 22.44 -7.54
C TYR A 92 -16.62 21.81 -7.72
N LYS A 93 -15.77 22.41 -8.55
CA LYS A 93 -14.40 21.94 -8.80
C LYS A 93 -13.59 21.90 -7.51
N LYS A 94 -13.66 22.96 -6.69
CA LYS A 94 -13.00 23.01 -5.38
C LYS A 94 -13.49 21.92 -4.43
N GLU A 95 -14.79 21.65 -4.40
CA GLU A 95 -15.35 20.60 -3.54
C GLU A 95 -14.88 19.22 -3.99
N LYS A 96 -15.03 18.87 -5.27
CA LYS A 96 -14.57 17.60 -5.86
C LYS A 96 -13.10 17.33 -5.59
N THR A 97 -12.22 18.30 -5.84
CA THR A 97 -10.77 18.14 -5.58
C THR A 97 -10.44 17.95 -4.10
N LYS A 98 -11.29 18.43 -3.20
CA LYS A 98 -11.06 18.35 -1.74
C LYS A 98 -11.88 17.26 -1.04
N ARG A 99 -12.68 16.45 -1.75
CA ARG A 99 -13.58 15.45 -1.13
C ARG A 99 -12.85 14.43 -0.23
N HIS A 100 -11.60 14.10 -0.55
CA HIS A 100 -10.78 13.16 0.23
C HIS A 100 -9.99 13.84 1.36
N LEU A 101 -10.04 15.18 1.47
CA LEU A 101 -9.28 15.93 2.45
C LEU A 101 -10.14 16.19 3.68
N VAL A 102 -9.69 15.71 4.84
CA VAL A 102 -10.32 16.02 6.12
C VAL A 102 -9.80 17.37 6.61
N LYS A 103 -10.68 18.36 6.79
CA LYS A 103 -10.30 19.64 7.39
C LYS A 103 -10.04 19.41 8.88
N LYS A 104 -8.79 19.60 9.30
CA LYS A 104 -8.39 19.57 10.71
C LYS A 104 -7.91 20.96 11.12
N GLN A 105 -8.25 21.38 12.33
CA GLN A 105 -7.72 22.59 12.96
C GLN A 105 -6.80 22.14 14.09
N TYR A 106 -5.60 22.68 14.11
CA TYR A 106 -4.60 22.40 15.13
C TYR A 106 -4.26 23.70 15.85
N HIS A 107 -4.04 23.61 17.16
CA HIS A 107 -3.47 24.68 17.93
C HIS A 107 -2.04 24.26 18.30
N PHE A 108 -1.07 25.08 17.91
CA PHE A 108 0.33 24.86 18.22
C PHE A 108 0.83 25.99 19.11
N GLU A 109 1.76 25.66 20.00
CA GLU A 109 2.47 26.67 20.77
C GLU A 109 3.20 27.64 19.83
N LYS A 110 3.47 28.85 20.33
CA LYS A 110 4.09 29.93 19.55
C LYS A 110 5.43 29.51 18.94
N GLU A 111 6.25 28.82 19.72
CA GLU A 111 7.56 28.37 19.25
C GLU A 111 7.45 27.34 18.12
N LEU A 112 6.58 26.34 18.28
CA LEU A 112 6.36 25.32 17.26
C LEU A 112 5.76 25.94 15.99
N SER A 113 4.85 26.89 16.13
CA SER A 113 4.29 27.65 14.99
C SER A 113 5.37 28.40 14.22
N ASN A 114 6.29 29.07 14.93
CA ASN A 114 7.42 29.75 14.31
C ASN A 114 8.34 28.77 13.55
N ARG A 115 8.60 27.59 14.14
CA ARG A 115 9.40 26.54 13.48
C ARG A 115 8.71 25.99 12.23
N ILE A 116 7.41 25.72 12.28
CA ILE A 116 6.61 25.30 11.10
C ILE A 116 6.72 26.36 10.00
N GLN A 117 6.54 27.64 10.35
CA GLN A 117 6.61 28.73 9.41
C GLN A 117 8.02 28.88 8.79
N TYR A 118 9.07 28.70 9.59
CA TYR A 118 10.45 28.69 9.11
C TYR A 118 10.69 27.57 8.09
N ILE A 119 10.29 26.33 8.41
CA ILE A 119 10.46 25.17 7.52
C ILE A 119 9.67 25.38 6.22
N LYS A 120 8.43 25.86 6.32
CA LYS A 120 7.59 26.20 5.17
C LYS A 120 8.30 27.18 4.23
N LYS A 121 8.83 28.28 4.78
CA LYS A 121 9.55 29.32 4.01
C LYS A 121 10.82 28.74 3.38
N LYS A 122 11.63 28.03 4.16
CA LYS A 122 12.89 27.42 3.72
C LYS A 122 12.70 26.47 2.54
N ASN A 123 11.61 25.69 2.54
CA ASN A 123 11.33 24.72 1.49
C ASN A 123 10.41 25.25 0.37
N GLY A 124 10.03 26.53 0.40
CA GLY A 124 9.15 27.12 -0.62
C GLY A 124 7.73 26.53 -0.65
N TRP A 125 7.25 25.96 0.46
CA TRP A 125 5.96 25.29 0.50
C TRP A 125 4.80 26.28 0.63
N ALA A 126 3.73 26.04 -0.13
CA ALA A 126 2.56 26.92 -0.16
C ALA A 126 1.76 26.89 1.15
N LYS A 127 1.76 25.77 1.86
CA LYS A 127 0.87 25.48 3.00
C LYS A 127 1.64 24.92 4.18
N GLU A 128 1.18 25.23 5.39
CA GLU A 128 1.78 24.72 6.63
C GLU A 128 1.46 23.24 6.83
N GLU A 129 0.30 22.80 6.33
CA GLU A 129 -0.12 21.40 6.33
C GLU A 129 0.89 20.50 5.61
N THR A 130 1.58 21.01 4.58
CA THR A 130 2.66 20.29 3.89
C THR A 130 3.86 20.04 4.81
N VAL A 131 4.17 20.98 5.71
CA VAL A 131 5.21 20.77 6.73
C VAL A 131 4.80 19.66 7.68
N ILE A 132 3.56 19.72 8.17
CA ILE A 132 3.03 18.76 9.15
C ILE A 132 3.02 17.35 8.55
N GLU A 133 2.51 17.20 7.32
CA GLU A 133 2.48 15.95 6.59
C GLU A 133 3.90 15.38 6.38
N HIS A 134 4.84 16.23 5.97
CA HIS A 134 6.22 15.82 5.78
C HIS A 134 6.88 15.30 7.07
N VAL A 135 6.67 15.99 8.19
CA VAL A 135 7.21 15.59 9.50
C VAL A 135 6.58 14.28 9.97
N ILE A 136 5.26 14.12 9.83
CA ILE A 136 4.56 12.89 10.20
C ILE A 136 5.06 11.71 9.36
N ASN A 137 5.16 11.87 8.04
CA ASN A 137 5.64 10.82 7.15
C ASN A 137 7.09 10.43 7.48
N SER A 138 7.94 11.41 7.77
CA SER A 138 9.32 11.17 8.19
C SER A 138 9.39 10.36 9.49
N TYR A 139 8.54 10.69 10.47
CA TYR A 139 8.45 9.97 11.73
C TYR A 139 7.94 8.53 11.56
N ILE A 140 6.88 8.32 10.78
CA ILE A 140 6.33 7.00 10.47
C ILE A 140 7.40 6.14 9.78
N ASN A 141 8.04 6.67 8.74
CA ASN A 141 9.07 5.94 7.99
C ASN A 141 10.26 5.55 8.87
N LEU A 142 10.71 6.45 9.75
CA LEU A 142 11.78 6.16 10.70
C LEU A 142 11.39 5.03 11.67
N ASN A 143 10.17 5.05 12.19
CA ASN A 143 9.69 4.00 13.09
C ASN A 143 9.55 2.65 12.39
N THR A 144 9.04 2.64 11.16
CA THR A 144 8.98 1.42 10.34
C THR A 144 10.38 0.85 10.11
N TYR A 145 11.34 1.68 9.72
CA TYR A 145 12.73 1.27 9.55
C TYR A 145 13.32 0.67 10.83
N LYS A 146 13.15 1.36 11.97
CA LYS A 146 13.66 0.88 13.28
C LYS A 146 13.08 -0.48 13.66
N LYS A 147 11.77 -0.67 13.44
CA LYS A 147 11.11 -1.95 13.72
C LYS A 147 11.67 -3.08 12.84
N SER A 148 11.75 -2.85 11.53
CA SER A 148 12.30 -3.84 10.60
C SER A 148 13.76 -4.18 10.91
N LYS A 149 14.57 -3.19 11.29
CA LYS A 149 15.96 -3.42 11.69
C LYS A 149 16.07 -4.32 12.92
N ALA A 150 15.27 -4.04 13.96
CA ALA A 150 15.25 -4.86 15.18
C ALA A 150 14.83 -6.32 14.90
N GLU A 151 13.87 -6.52 13.99
CA GLU A 151 13.45 -7.87 13.56
C GLU A 151 14.57 -8.61 12.81
N VAL A 152 15.32 -7.93 11.94
CA VAL A 152 16.47 -8.50 11.22
C VAL A 152 17.59 -8.85 12.20
N ASP A 153 17.95 -7.94 13.10
CA ASP A 153 19.01 -8.18 14.09
C ASP A 153 18.68 -9.39 14.98
N THR A 154 17.41 -9.52 15.39
CA THR A 154 16.93 -10.69 16.15
C THR A 154 17.07 -12.00 15.37
N LYS A 155 16.74 -11.99 14.06
CA LYS A 155 16.90 -13.18 13.20
C LYS A 155 18.37 -13.54 13.01
N THR A 156 19.24 -12.56 12.84
CA THR A 156 20.70 -12.78 12.71
C THR A 156 21.26 -13.45 13.95
N ILE A 157 20.92 -12.98 15.15
CA ILE A 157 21.36 -13.59 16.41
C ILE A 157 20.87 -15.04 16.50
N LYS A 158 19.60 -15.30 16.19
CA LYS A 158 19.05 -16.67 16.20
C LYS A 158 19.77 -17.60 15.22
N LEU A 159 20.11 -17.12 14.03
CA LEU A 159 20.87 -17.88 13.04
C LEU A 159 22.29 -18.17 13.50
N GLN A 160 22.95 -17.23 14.17
CA GLN A 160 24.29 -17.44 14.73
C GLN A 160 24.29 -18.55 15.79
N VAL A 161 23.35 -18.50 16.73
CA VAL A 161 23.19 -19.54 17.77
C VAL A 161 22.93 -20.91 17.14
N LEU A 162 22.02 -20.98 16.17
CA LEU A 162 21.73 -22.24 15.47
C LEU A 162 22.96 -22.78 14.73
N ASN A 163 23.74 -21.90 14.10
CA ASN A 163 24.95 -22.28 13.39
C ASN A 163 26.05 -22.80 14.34
N GLU A 164 26.19 -22.19 15.51
CA GLU A 164 27.08 -22.69 16.58
C GLU A 164 26.68 -24.09 17.04
N GLU A 165 25.38 -24.33 17.24
CA GLU A 165 24.86 -25.65 17.64
C GLU A 165 25.06 -26.71 16.55
N ILE A 166 24.81 -26.37 15.27
CA ILE A 166 25.08 -27.25 14.13
C ILE A 166 26.55 -27.64 14.07
N ASN A 167 27.47 -26.68 14.23
CA ASN A 167 28.91 -26.94 14.19
C ASN A 167 29.36 -27.85 15.34
N LYS A 168 28.80 -27.65 16.54
CA LYS A 168 29.04 -28.54 17.69
C LYS A 168 28.59 -29.97 17.39
N ASN A 169 27.37 -30.13 16.87
CA ASN A 169 26.82 -31.45 16.53
C ASN A 169 27.61 -32.13 15.40
N LEU A 170 28.10 -31.37 14.43
CA LEU A 170 28.96 -31.91 13.36
C LEU A 170 30.29 -32.46 13.91
N LEU A 171 30.91 -31.75 14.85
CA LEU A 171 32.13 -32.23 15.52
C LEU A 171 31.86 -33.52 16.30
N GLU A 172 30.75 -33.58 17.05
CA GLU A 172 30.36 -34.78 17.80
C GLU A 172 30.11 -35.98 16.88
N ILE A 173 29.41 -35.77 15.76
CA ILE A 173 29.22 -36.81 14.74
C ILE A 173 30.55 -37.31 14.18
N GLN A 174 31.53 -36.43 13.95
CA GLN A 174 32.86 -36.82 13.48
C GLN A 174 33.63 -37.64 14.51
N GLN A 175 33.54 -37.27 15.79
CA GLN A 175 34.14 -38.02 16.90
C GLN A 175 33.53 -39.42 17.00
N LEU A 176 32.20 -39.52 17.01
CA LEU A 176 31.48 -40.80 17.06
C LEU A 176 31.80 -41.69 15.85
N LYS A 177 31.94 -41.11 14.65
CA LYS A 177 32.35 -41.88 13.46
C LYS A 177 33.73 -42.52 13.62
N THR A 178 34.67 -41.77 14.19
CA THR A 178 36.03 -42.26 14.47
C THR A 178 35.98 -43.40 15.49
N GLU A 179 35.25 -43.22 16.59
CA GLU A 179 35.10 -44.24 17.62
C GLU A 179 34.45 -45.53 17.09
N VAL A 180 33.37 -45.41 16.31
CA VAL A 180 32.72 -46.55 15.66
C VAL A 180 33.67 -47.30 14.74
N PHE A 181 34.52 -46.58 14.01
CA PHE A 181 35.53 -47.20 13.14
C PHE A 181 36.57 -47.99 13.94
N GLU A 182 37.09 -47.42 15.03
CA GLU A 182 38.04 -48.09 15.92
C GLU A 182 37.42 -49.34 16.58
N LEU A 183 36.19 -49.23 17.07
CA LEU A 183 35.46 -50.35 17.66
C LEU A 183 35.24 -51.48 16.64
N LYS A 184 34.90 -51.16 15.39
CA LYS A 184 34.79 -52.15 14.31
C LYS A 184 36.11 -52.88 14.04
N GLN A 185 37.24 -52.17 14.06
CA GLN A 185 38.55 -52.81 13.90
C GLN A 185 38.87 -53.75 15.07
N LYS A 186 38.61 -53.32 16.31
CA LYS A 186 38.82 -54.16 17.51
C LYS A 186 37.94 -55.41 17.45
N LEU A 187 36.66 -55.26 17.11
CA LEU A 187 35.73 -56.38 16.97
C LEU A 187 36.18 -57.38 15.91
N SER A 188 36.68 -56.91 14.76
CA SER A 188 37.22 -57.80 13.73
C SER A 188 38.40 -58.62 14.24
N LYS A 189 39.33 -58.02 15.00
CA LYS A 189 40.48 -58.72 15.58
C LYS A 189 40.05 -59.78 16.59
N GLU A 190 39.14 -59.42 17.50
CA GLU A 190 38.58 -60.34 18.49
C GLU A 190 37.83 -61.50 17.84
N THR A 191 37.07 -61.23 16.77
CA THR A 191 36.34 -62.27 16.04
C THR A 191 37.30 -63.26 15.39
N SER A 192 38.36 -62.78 14.74
CA SER A 192 39.39 -63.65 14.15
C SER A 192 40.17 -64.44 15.20
N ALA A 193 40.49 -63.82 16.36
CA ALA A 193 41.14 -64.50 17.46
C ALA A 193 40.25 -65.62 18.02
N LYS A 194 38.96 -65.32 18.23
CA LYS A 194 37.95 -66.29 18.66
C LYS A 194 37.87 -67.47 17.68
N GLU A 195 37.73 -67.21 16.38
CA GLU A 195 37.68 -68.26 15.36
C GLU A 195 38.95 -69.13 15.37
N HIS A 196 40.14 -68.53 15.54
CA HIS A 196 41.39 -69.25 15.65
C HIS A 196 41.41 -70.19 16.87
N TYR A 197 41.03 -69.70 18.05
CA TYR A 197 40.97 -70.52 19.26
C TYR A 197 39.90 -71.61 19.17
N GLU A 198 38.72 -71.32 18.61
CA GLU A 198 37.68 -72.32 18.37
C GLU A 198 38.16 -73.46 17.46
N ASN A 199 38.95 -73.14 16.42
CA ASN A 199 39.53 -74.14 15.53
C ASN A 199 40.59 -74.99 16.25
N LEU A 200 41.48 -74.37 17.03
CA LEU A 200 42.46 -75.10 17.85
C LEU A 200 41.80 -76.05 18.85
N CYS A 201 40.74 -75.61 19.55
CA CYS A 201 40.00 -76.48 20.47
C CYS A 201 39.42 -77.70 19.76
N LYS A 202 38.85 -77.51 18.56
CA LYS A 202 38.33 -78.61 17.73
C LYS A 202 39.43 -79.57 17.28
N GLU A 203 40.59 -79.07 16.84
CA GLU A 203 41.73 -79.90 16.42
C GLU A 203 42.26 -80.78 17.55
N HIS A 204 42.22 -80.29 18.79
CA HIS A 204 42.67 -81.02 19.98
C HIS A 204 41.58 -81.86 20.66
N GLY A 205 40.38 -81.99 20.07
CA GLY A 205 39.29 -82.79 20.62
C GLY A 205 38.76 -82.28 21.97
N ILE A 206 38.88 -80.97 22.22
CA ILE A 206 38.37 -80.34 23.43
C ILE A 206 36.89 -80.01 23.20
N ASP A 207 36.02 -80.93 23.60
CA ASP A 207 34.58 -80.73 23.56
C ASP A 207 34.16 -79.80 24.71
N GLY A 208 33.41 -78.74 24.40
CA GLY A 208 33.00 -77.68 25.34
C GLY A 208 32.05 -78.09 26.47
N GLU A 209 31.93 -79.38 26.78
CA GLU A 209 31.03 -79.90 27.83
C GLU A 209 31.70 -80.16 29.19
N ASN A 210 33.02 -80.00 29.37
CA ASN A 210 33.65 -80.26 30.67
C ASN A 210 34.48 -79.07 31.20
N SER A 211 33.81 -78.20 31.95
CA SER A 211 34.44 -77.38 33.00
C SER A 211 33.41 -77.06 34.08
N GLN A 212 32.86 -78.09 34.74
CA GLN A 212 32.49 -77.91 36.14
C GLN A 212 33.79 -77.83 36.93
N LEU A 213 34.10 -76.63 37.43
CA LEU A 213 35.12 -76.40 38.44
C LEU A 213 34.75 -77.22 39.68
N THR A 214 35.35 -78.39 39.87
CA THR A 214 35.40 -79.02 41.19
C THR A 214 36.49 -78.32 41.99
N GLU A 215 36.08 -77.39 42.86
CA GLU A 215 36.87 -76.98 44.00
C GLU A 215 37.16 -78.21 44.87
N THR A 216 38.42 -78.59 45.00
CA THR A 216 38.88 -79.44 46.11
C THR A 216 39.92 -78.67 46.90
N SER A 217 39.52 -78.19 48.08
CA SER A 217 40.40 -77.65 49.11
C SER A 217 41.26 -78.77 49.72
N PRO A 218 42.57 -78.55 49.99
CA PRO A 218 43.34 -79.46 50.83
C PRO A 218 43.11 -79.12 52.32
N SER A 219 42.94 -80.17 53.14
CA SER A 219 43.01 -80.12 54.61
C SER A 219 44.45 -80.18 55.11
#